data_AF-A0A1S1QS83-F1
#
_entry.id   AF-A0A1S1QS83-F1
#
_cell.length_a   1.000
_cell.length_b   1.000
_cell.length_c   1.000
_cell.angle_alpha   90.00
_cell.angle_beta   90.00
_cell.angle_gamma   90.00
#
_symmetry.space_group_name_H-M   'P 1'
#
loop_
_entity.id
_entity.type
_entity.pdbx_description
1 polymer ?
#
loop_
_entity_poly.entity_id
_entity_poly.type
_entity_poly.pdbx_seq_one_letter_code
_entity_poly.pdbx_strand_id
1 'polypeptide(L)'
;MRLTGETAELVRSATESLGATLEDFAVEAMRRYAADTMADRRLFGATDAAWEELTALLGGPAPDEAPRLRDLLADGPDEEGR
;
A
#
# COMPACT_ATOMS: atom_id res chain seq x y z
N MET A 1 2.46 -19.31 -19.72
CA MET A 1 3.36 -19.66 -18.60
C MET A 1 3.32 -21.18 -18.42
N ARG A 2 4.47 -21.85 -18.27
CA ARG A 2 4.50 -23.29 -17.97
C ARG A 2 4.88 -23.49 -16.51
N LEU A 3 3.98 -24.06 -15.73
CA LEU A 3 4.25 -24.49 -14.35
C LEU A 3 4.79 -25.93 -14.39
N THR A 4 5.85 -26.21 -13.64
CA THR A 4 6.50 -27.52 -13.61
C THR A 4 6.87 -27.91 -12.20
N GLY A 5 6.84 -29.21 -11.90
CA GLY A 5 7.26 -29.76 -10.63
C GLY A 5 6.42 -29.24 -9.46
N GLU A 6 7.09 -29.02 -8.32
CA GLU A 6 6.51 -28.57 -7.06
C GLU A 6 5.66 -27.30 -7.20
N THR A 7 6.07 -26.34 -8.03
CA THR A 7 5.30 -25.12 -8.28
C THR A 7 3.93 -25.40 -8.89
N ALA A 8 3.84 -26.40 -9.78
CA ALA A 8 2.57 -26.76 -10.39
C ALA A 8 1.61 -27.40 -9.37
N GLU A 9 2.13 -28.19 -8.44
CA GLU A 9 1.35 -28.82 -7.38
C GLU A 9 0.85 -27.79 -6.37
N LEU A 10 1.73 -26.87 -5.96
CA LEU A 10 1.39 -25.78 -5.04
C LEU A 10 0.28 -24.88 -5.61
N VAL A 11 0.46 -24.41 -6.85
CA VAL A 11 -0.53 -23.52 -7.49
C VAL A 11 -1.85 -24.25 -7.72
N ARG A 12 -1.82 -25.53 -8.08
CA ARG A 12 -3.05 -26.33 -8.23
C ARG A 12 -3.81 -26.45 -6.91
N SER A 13 -3.13 -26.81 -5.83
CA SER A 13 -3.72 -26.90 -4.48
C SER A 13 -4.37 -25.56 -4.06
N ALA A 14 -3.71 -24.44 -4.36
CA ALA A 14 -4.26 -23.10 -4.09
C ALA A 14 -5.52 -22.82 -4.92
N THR A 15 -5.50 -23.11 -6.23
CA THR A 15 -6.66 -22.90 -7.11
C THR A 15 -7.85 -23.75 -6.71
N GLU A 16 -7.62 -25.02 -6.34
CA GLU A 16 -8.65 -25.95 -5.87
C GLU A 16 -9.29 -25.47 -4.56
N SER A 17 -8.47 -25.02 -3.60
CA SER A 17 -8.93 -24.50 -2.30
C SER A 17 -9.77 -23.23 -2.45
N LEU A 18 -9.46 -22.40 -3.44
CA LEU A 18 -10.14 -21.13 -3.71
C LEU A 18 -11.34 -21.30 -4.67
N GLY A 19 -11.53 -22.48 -5.26
CA GLY A 19 -12.53 -22.69 -6.31
C GLY A 19 -12.31 -21.81 -7.54
N ALA A 20 -11.07 -21.38 -7.77
CA ALA A 20 -10.70 -20.44 -8.82
C ALA A 20 -10.05 -21.18 -9.99
N THR A 21 -10.18 -20.63 -11.20
CA THR A 21 -9.41 -21.12 -12.33
C THR A 21 -7.94 -20.71 -12.20
N LEU A 22 -7.05 -21.44 -12.87
CA LEU A 22 -5.62 -21.08 -12.90
C LEU A 22 -5.39 -19.68 -13.49
N GLU A 23 -6.21 -19.29 -14.45
CA GLU A 23 -6.13 -17.98 -15.09
C GLU A 23 -6.55 -16.86 -14.12
N ASP A 24 -7.70 -17.01 -13.46
CA ASP A 24 -8.17 -16.02 -12.48
C ASP A 24 -7.19 -15.86 -11.32
N PHE A 25 -6.65 -16.98 -10.82
CA PHE A 25 -5.64 -16.98 -9.77
C PHE A 25 -4.37 -16.22 -10.21
N ALA A 26 -3.89 -16.48 -11.42
CA ALA A 26 -2.71 -15.79 -11.95
C ALA A 26 -2.96 -14.29 -12.14
N VAL A 27 -4.13 -13.90 -12.66
CA VAL A 27 -4.50 -12.50 -12.84
C VAL A 27 -4.53 -11.75 -11.51
N GLU A 28 -5.16 -12.32 -10.48
CA GLU A 28 -5.21 -11.66 -9.17
C GLU A 28 -3.83 -11.59 -8.51
N ALA A 29 -3.02 -12.66 -8.62
CA ALA A 29 -1.65 -12.65 -8.12
C ALA A 29 -0.80 -11.55 -8.79
N MET A 30 -0.90 -11.42 -10.12
CA MET A 30 -0.21 -10.36 -10.87
C MET A 30 -0.70 -8.96 -10.48
N ARG A 31 -2.02 -8.78 -10.32
CA ARG A 31 -2.61 -7.51 -9.89
C ARG A 31 -2.09 -7.10 -8.51
N ARG A 32 -2.11 -8.01 -7.54
CA ARG A 32 -1.63 -7.76 -6.19
C ARG A 32 -0.14 -7.44 -6.19
N TYR A 33 0.66 -8.22 -6.89
CA TYR A 33 2.10 -7.97 -6.99
C TYR A 33 2.42 -6.62 -7.65
N ALA A 34 1.66 -6.23 -8.68
CA ALA A 34 1.79 -4.91 -9.30
C ALA A 34 1.40 -3.79 -8.32
N ALA A 35 0.31 -3.95 -7.57
CA ALA A 35 -0.11 -2.98 -6.55
C ALA A 35 0.94 -2.83 -5.44
N ASP A 36 1.46 -3.94 -4.92
CA ASP A 36 2.51 -3.96 -3.90
C ASP A 36 3.80 -3.30 -4.42
N THR A 37 4.22 -3.62 -5.66
CA THR A 37 5.39 -2.99 -6.30
C THR A 37 5.20 -1.48 -6.52
N MET A 38 3.99 -1.06 -6.90
CA MET A 38 3.68 0.36 -7.06
C MET A 38 3.58 1.10 -5.72
N ALA A 39 3.10 0.43 -4.67
CA ALA A 39 3.12 0.96 -3.31
C ALA A 39 4.56 1.11 -2.79
N ASP A 40 5.44 0.16 -3.11
CA ASP A 40 6.87 0.19 -2.76
C ASP A 40 7.59 1.39 -3.39
N ARG A 41 7.13 1.85 -4.56
CA ARG A 41 7.61 3.10 -5.19
C ARG A 41 7.22 4.39 -4.45
N ARG A 42 6.44 4.29 -3.37
CA ARG A 42 6.19 5.40 -2.42
C ARG A 42 7.04 5.28 -1.14
N LEU A 43 8.10 4.45 -1.14
CA LEU A 43 9.10 4.46 -0.07
C LEU A 43 9.85 5.80 -0.09
N PHE A 44 9.57 6.64 0.89
CA PHE A 44 10.38 7.81 1.19
C PHE A 44 11.63 7.34 1.91
N GLY A 45 12.80 7.49 1.29
CA GLY A 45 14.07 7.27 1.98
C GLY A 45 14.23 8.31 3.09
N ALA A 46 14.27 7.85 4.34
CA ALA A 46 14.61 8.67 5.50
C ALA A 46 15.97 8.23 6.03
N THR A 47 16.81 9.19 6.44
CA THR A 47 17.97 8.87 7.27
C THR A 47 17.50 8.43 8.66
N ASP A 48 18.34 7.74 9.43
CA ASP A 48 18.00 7.34 10.80
C ASP A 48 17.56 8.54 11.65
N ALA A 49 18.23 9.70 11.49
CA ALA A 49 17.85 10.94 12.17
C ALA A 49 16.46 11.46 11.76
N ALA A 50 16.14 11.44 10.45
CA ALA A 50 14.82 11.86 9.97
C ALA A 50 13.72 10.88 10.39
N TRP A 51 14.06 9.59 10.52
CA TRP A 51 13.14 8.56 11.01
C TRP A 51 12.85 8.71 12.50
N GLU A 52 13.87 9.00 13.31
CA GLU A 52 13.71 9.30 14.74
C GLU A 52 12.85 10.55 14.97
N GLU A 53 13.09 11.62 14.21
CA GLU A 53 12.30 12.86 14.26
C GLU A 53 10.83 12.59 13.91
N LEU A 54 10.57 11.87 12.81
CA LEU A 54 9.22 11.48 12.41
C LEU A 54 8.53 10.66 13.52
N THR A 55 9.24 9.68 14.08
CA THR A 55 8.70 8.81 15.13
C THR A 55 8.36 9.59 16.39
N ALA A 56 9.19 10.57 16.77
CA ALA A 56 8.92 11.47 17.90
C ALA A 56 7.68 12.34 17.64
N LEU A 57 7.52 12.87 16.42
CA LEU A 57 6.35 13.66 16.02
C LEU A 57 5.05 12.84 16.04
N LEU A 58 5.10 11.55 15.65
CA LEU A 58 3.94 10.66 15.69
C LEU A 58 3.51 10.28 17.10
N GLY A 59 4.44 10.25 18.07
CA GLY A 59 4.17 9.90 19.46
C GLY A 59 3.71 11.07 20.34
N GLY A 60 3.81 12.31 19.86
CA GLY A 60 3.46 13.52 20.60
C GLY A 60 2.04 14.04 20.31
N PRO A 61 1.54 15.00 21.11
CA PRO A 61 0.36 15.77 20.72
C PRO A 61 0.63 16.51 19.41
N ALA A 62 -0.40 16.68 18.58
CA ALA A 62 -0.28 17.47 17.37
C ALA A 62 0.25 18.87 17.73
N PRO A 63 1.22 19.42 16.99
CA PRO A 63 1.77 20.73 17.31
C PRO A 63 0.67 21.79 17.28
N ASP A 64 0.58 22.57 18.34
CA ASP A 64 -0.44 23.62 18.49
C ASP A 64 -0.35 24.68 17.39
N GLU A 65 0.81 24.82 16.74
CA GLU A 65 1.14 25.88 15.80
C GLU A 65 1.04 25.46 14.33
N ALA A 66 -0.16 25.07 13.88
CA ALA A 66 -0.45 25.01 12.45
C ALA A 66 -1.62 25.93 12.06
N PRO A 67 -1.50 27.28 12.17
CA PRO A 67 -2.58 28.21 11.83
C PRO A 67 -3.16 27.95 10.44
N ARG A 68 -2.29 27.76 9.44
CA ARG A 68 -2.69 27.44 8.08
C ARG A 68 -3.44 26.11 7.94
N LEU A 69 -3.10 25.10 8.76
CA LEU A 69 -3.83 23.83 8.77
C LEU A 69 -5.22 24.00 9.37
N ARG A 70 -5.35 24.84 10.41
CA ARG A 70 -6.65 25.16 11.00
C ARG A 70 -7.53 25.90 10.01
N ASP A 71 -6.97 26.86 9.28
CA ASP A 71 -7.69 27.58 8.22
C ASP A 71 -8.16 26.60 7.13
N LEU A 72 -7.28 25.72 6.63
CA LEU A 72 -7.63 24.70 5.63
C LEU A 72 -8.73 23.72 6.10
N LEU A 73 -8.69 23.30 7.37
CA LEU A 73 -9.71 22.40 7.93
C LEU A 73 -11.04 23.12 8.16
N ALA A 74 -11.02 24.43 8.40
CA ALA A 74 -12.21 25.27 8.57
C ALA A 74 -12.88 25.62 7.23
N ASP A 75 -12.08 25.79 6.17
CA ASP A 75 -12.57 26.16 4.83
C ASP A 75 -13.32 25.00 4.12
N GLY A 76 -13.27 23.78 4.67
CA GLY A 76 -13.89 22.60 4.08
C GLY A 76 -13.14 22.10 2.83
N PRO A 77 -13.40 20.87 2.34
CA PRO A 77 -12.76 20.40 1.12
C PRO A 77 -13.18 21.29 -0.06
N ASP A 78 -12.20 21.82 -0.80
CA ASP A 78 -12.44 22.55 -2.04
C ASP A 78 -13.38 21.73 -2.94
N GLU A 79 -14.59 22.24 -3.22
CA GLU A 79 -15.54 21.60 -4.15
C GLU A 79 -15.07 21.66 -5.63
N GLU A 80 -13.86 22.17 -5.90
CA GLU A 80 -13.24 22.21 -7.23
C GLU A 80 -12.56 20.88 -7.58
N GLY A 81 -13.37 19.85 -7.76
CA GLY A 81 -12.84 18.54 -8.15
C GLY A 81 -13.87 17.47 -8.49
N ARG A 82 -15.06 17.84 -9.00
CA ARG A 82 -16.03 16.89 -9.54
C ARG A 82 -16.35 17.19 -11.01
#